data_AF-A0A951NH75-F1
#
_entry.id   AF-A0A951NH75-F1
#
_cell.length_a   1.000
_cell.length_b   1.000
_cell.length_c   1.000
_cell.angle_alpha   90.00
_cell.angle_beta   90.00
_cell.angle_gamma   90.00
#
_symmetry.space_group_name_H-M   'P 1'
#
loop_
_entity.id
_entity.type
_entity.pdbx_description
1 polymer ?
#
loop_
_entity_poly.entity_id
_entity_poly.type
_entity_poly.pdbx_seq_one_letter_code
_entity_poly.pdbx_strand_id
1 'polypeptide(L)'
;MTVGFALALAGARKITYIQERRRGMPVLRGLARGRPRLPRSDDVRIHHYLPGLAIAMTAGATAILGGSGGIERYLSVPFGIGAGLVVDEIGLLTGRNNPYWGAERFVILSCLAATSAAAAMAAGFLRRGWHTASDLV
;
A
#
# COMPACT_ATOMS: atom_id res chain seq x y z
N MET A 1 -12.93 14.24 -3.03
CA MET A 1 -12.05 13.05 -2.88
C MET A 1 -10.58 13.33 -3.24
N THR A 2 -10.29 14.11 -4.27
CA THR A 2 -8.91 14.41 -4.75
C THR A 2 -8.02 15.13 -3.75
N VAL A 3 -8.55 16.11 -3.01
CA VAL A 3 -7.79 16.87 -1.99
C VAL A 3 -7.36 15.98 -0.82
N GLY A 4 -8.24 15.10 -0.34
CA GLY A 4 -7.91 14.15 0.72
C GLY A 4 -6.85 13.13 0.30
N PHE A 5 -6.93 12.64 -0.95
CA PHE A 5 -5.93 11.76 -1.52
C PHE A 5 -4.56 12.44 -1.67
N ALA A 6 -4.53 13.68 -2.18
CA ALA A 6 -3.30 14.45 -2.32
C ALA A 6 -2.65 14.74 -0.96
N LEU A 7 -3.45 15.06 0.07
CA LEU A 7 -2.96 15.29 1.43
C LEU A 7 -2.39 14.02 2.07
N ALA A 8 -3.03 12.86 1.86
CA ALA A 8 -2.53 11.58 2.32
C ALA A 8 -1.17 11.23 1.68
N LEU A 9 -1.03 11.45 0.36
CA LEU A 9 0.21 11.21 -0.38
C LEU A 9 1.34 12.15 0.06
N ALA A 10 1.03 13.44 0.25
CA ALA A 10 1.98 14.43 0.72
C ALA A 10 2.43 14.16 2.16
N GLY A 11 1.51 13.75 3.03
CA GLY A 11 1.79 13.34 4.40
C GLY A 11 2.71 12.12 4.46
N ALA A 12 2.39 11.07 3.71
CA ALA A 12 3.22 9.87 3.60
C ALA A 12 4.63 10.21 3.11
N ARG A 13 4.76 11.01 2.03
CA ARG A 13 6.07 11.45 1.52
C ARG A 13 6.86 12.27 2.52
N LYS A 14 6.21 13.17 3.27
CA LYS A 14 6.87 13.99 4.29
C LYS A 14 7.39 13.12 5.43
N ILE A 15 6.64 12.11 5.86
CA ILE A 15 7.05 11.17 6.91
C ILE A 15 8.27 10.36 6.47
N THR A 16 8.24 9.78 5.27
CA THR A 16 9.39 9.03 4.71
C THR A 16 10.60 9.95 4.51
N TYR A 17 10.40 11.15 3.99
CA TYR A 17 11.46 12.14 3.83
C TYR A 17 12.10 12.53 5.17
N ILE A 18 11.28 12.75 6.21
CA ILE A 18 11.77 13.04 7.56
C ILE A 18 12.51 11.84 8.15
N GLN A 19 12.02 10.62 7.96
CA GLN A 19 12.70 9.42 8.44
C GLN A 19 14.05 9.23 7.77
N GLU A 20 14.13 9.36 6.44
CA GLU A 20 15.37 9.20 5.69
C GLU A 20 16.38 10.30 6.05
N ARG A 21 15.92 11.56 6.21
CA ARG A 21 16.75 12.68 6.67
C ARG A 21 17.18 12.58 8.14
N ARG A 22 16.47 11.79 8.96
CA ARG A 22 16.79 11.50 10.36
C ARG A 22 17.55 10.17 10.56
N ARG A 23 18.00 9.49 9.49
CA ARG A 23 18.94 8.35 9.57
C ARG A 23 20.37 8.76 9.95
N GLY A 24 20.51 9.71 10.88
CA GLY A 24 21.76 10.25 11.39
C GLY A 24 21.91 10.15 12.90
N MET A 25 21.51 9.04 13.54
CA MET A 25 21.83 8.79 14.96
C MET A 25 22.65 7.50 15.15
N PRO A 26 23.99 7.57 15.03
CA PRO A 26 24.88 6.45 15.32
C PRO A 26 25.05 6.18 16.83
N VAL A 27 24.86 7.19 17.69
CA VAL A 27 25.34 7.16 19.09
C VAL A 27 24.53 6.22 19.99
N LEU A 28 23.19 6.23 19.89
CA LEU A 28 22.32 5.38 20.73
C LEU A 28 22.30 3.91 20.30
N ARG A 29 22.73 3.59 19.07
CA ARG A 29 22.80 2.20 18.56
C ARG A 29 23.96 1.40 19.13
N GLY A 30 25.00 2.06 19.66
CA GLY A 30 26.13 1.40 20.32
C GLY A 30 25.74 0.78 21.66
N LEU A 31 24.89 1.46 22.44
CA LEU A 31 24.46 1.01 23.77
C LEU A 31 23.60 -0.27 23.74
N ALA A 32 22.86 -0.50 22.65
CA ALA A 32 21.98 -1.66 22.52
C ALA A 32 22.68 -2.94 22.00
N ARG A 33 23.97 -2.88 21.62
CA ARG A 33 24.71 -4.04 21.08
C ARG A 33 25.23 -5.01 22.14
N GLY A 34 25.04 -4.72 23.43
CA GLY A 34 25.47 -5.59 24.53
C GLY A 34 24.53 -6.77 24.84
N ARG A 35 23.41 -6.93 24.13
CA ARG A 35 22.50 -8.06 24.35
C ARG A 35 22.88 -9.24 23.43
N PRO A 36 23.15 -10.44 23.97
CA PRO A 36 23.36 -11.63 23.16
C PRO A 36 22.10 -11.86 22.32
N ARG A 37 22.28 -11.96 21.00
CA ARG A 37 21.19 -12.16 20.06
C ARG A 37 20.70 -13.60 20.24
N LEU A 38 19.46 -13.75 20.68
CA LEU A 38 18.77 -15.05 20.66
C LEU A 38 18.78 -15.59 19.22
N PRO A 39 18.90 -16.91 19.01
CA PRO A 39 18.77 -17.52 17.69
C PRO A 39 17.39 -17.18 17.15
N ARG A 40 17.33 -16.20 16.24
CA ARG A 40 16.11 -15.83 15.57
C ARG A 40 16.04 -16.77 14.37
N SER A 41 15.13 -17.73 14.41
CA SER A 41 14.72 -18.51 13.25
C SER A 41 14.32 -17.54 12.14
N ASP A 42 15.19 -17.39 11.14
CA ASP A 42 15.16 -16.28 10.19
C ASP A 42 14.20 -16.52 9.00
N ASP A 43 13.33 -17.54 9.07
CA ASP A 43 12.97 -18.26 7.84
C ASP A 43 11.52 -18.13 7.34
N VAL A 44 10.64 -17.36 7.97
CA VAL A 44 9.36 -17.01 7.33
C VAL A 44 8.93 -15.59 7.70
N ARG A 45 9.67 -14.59 7.21
CA ARG A 45 9.16 -13.22 7.24
C ARG A 45 8.20 -13.07 6.07
N ILE A 46 6.91 -13.31 6.31
CA ILE A 46 5.87 -12.72 5.48
C ILE A 46 6.03 -11.21 5.67
N HIS A 47 6.67 -10.53 4.73
CA HIS A 47 6.84 -9.09 4.81
C HIS A 47 5.46 -8.46 4.60
N HIS A 48 5.22 -7.31 5.21
CA HIS A 48 3.90 -6.69 5.32
C HIS A 48 3.23 -6.41 3.96
N TYR A 49 3.99 -6.56 2.88
CA TYR A 49 3.56 -6.61 1.50
C TYR A 49 2.35 -7.51 1.22
N LEU A 50 2.39 -8.82 1.54
CA LEU A 50 1.27 -9.73 1.22
C LEU A 50 -0.02 -9.38 1.98
N PRO A 51 0.04 -9.22 3.32
CA PRO A 51 -1.12 -8.76 4.08
C PRO A 51 -1.61 -7.39 3.61
N GLY A 52 -0.71 -6.45 3.34
CA GLY A 52 -1.02 -5.12 2.84
C GLY A 52 -1.73 -5.13 1.49
N LEU A 53 -1.22 -5.93 0.55
CA LEU A 53 -1.81 -6.12 -0.77
C LEU A 53 -3.19 -6.74 -0.66
N ALA A 54 -3.36 -7.77 0.17
CA ALA A 54 -4.64 -8.42 0.38
C ALA A 54 -5.69 -7.44 0.92
N ILE A 55 -5.35 -6.66 1.94
CA ILE A 55 -6.23 -5.64 2.54
C ILE A 55 -6.60 -4.57 1.51
N ALA A 56 -5.62 -4.04 0.76
CA ALA A 56 -5.86 -3.02 -0.26
C ALA A 56 -6.78 -3.55 -1.37
N MET A 57 -6.54 -4.77 -1.85
CA MET A 57 -7.33 -5.37 -2.92
C MET A 57 -8.76 -5.67 -2.50
N THR A 58 -8.97 -6.26 -1.31
CA THR A 58 -10.34 -6.53 -0.82
C THR A 58 -11.09 -5.24 -0.56
N ALA A 59 -10.49 -4.25 0.12
CA ALA A 59 -11.14 -2.97 0.37
C ALA A 59 -11.50 -2.23 -0.94
N GLY A 60 -10.58 -2.23 -1.92
CA GLY A 60 -10.81 -1.63 -3.23
C GLY A 60 -11.90 -2.36 -4.03
N ALA A 61 -11.84 -3.69 -4.09
CA ALA A 61 -12.83 -4.50 -4.79
C ALA A 61 -14.23 -4.34 -4.17
N THR A 62 -14.35 -4.38 -2.85
CA THR A 62 -15.61 -4.15 -2.14
C THR A 62 -16.14 -2.74 -2.40
N ALA A 63 -15.28 -1.73 -2.48
CA ALA A 63 -15.71 -0.36 -2.78
C ALA A 63 -16.27 -0.22 -4.20
N ILE A 64 -15.69 -0.94 -5.16
CA ILE A 64 -16.13 -0.92 -6.56
C ILE A 64 -17.44 -1.70 -6.74
N LEU A 65 -17.54 -2.88 -6.13
CA LEU A 65 -18.73 -3.73 -6.20
C LEU A 65 -19.90 -3.20 -5.35
N GLY A 66 -19.61 -2.46 -4.29
CA GLY A 66 -20.59 -1.98 -3.30
C GLY A 66 -21.48 -0.81 -3.74
N GLY A 67 -21.26 -0.22 -4.92
CA GLY A 67 -22.11 0.85 -5.46
C GLY A 67 -22.10 2.16 -4.64
N SER A 68 -23.05 3.05 -4.90
CA SER A 68 -23.10 4.43 -4.37
C SER A 68 -23.66 4.56 -2.95
N GLY A 69 -23.52 3.54 -2.11
CA GLY A 69 -24.07 3.50 -0.74
C GLY A 69 -23.26 4.24 0.32
N GLY A 70 -22.27 5.05 -0.06
CA GLY A 70 -21.41 5.80 0.88
C GLY A 70 -20.38 4.96 1.67
N ILE A 71 -20.44 3.63 1.56
CA ILE A 71 -19.51 2.70 2.24
C ILE A 71 -18.05 2.88 1.79
N GLU A 72 -17.85 3.44 0.59
CA GLU A 72 -16.55 3.81 0.02
C GLU A 72 -15.71 4.67 0.99
N ARG A 73 -16.37 5.55 1.76
CA ARG A 73 -15.68 6.38 2.77
C ARG A 73 -15.02 5.52 3.85
N TYR A 74 -15.73 4.52 4.36
CA TYR A 74 -15.19 3.62 5.37
C TYR A 74 -14.12 2.69 4.79
N LEU A 75 -14.29 2.23 3.55
CA LEU A 75 -13.33 1.37 2.85
C LEU A 75 -12.04 2.08 2.44
N SER A 76 -12.04 3.41 2.37
CA SER A 76 -10.83 4.20 2.11
C SER A 76 -9.75 4.05 3.19
N VAL A 77 -10.14 3.78 4.44
CA VAL A 77 -9.22 3.59 5.56
C VAL A 77 -8.44 2.27 5.45
N PRO A 78 -9.08 1.08 5.37
CA PRO A 78 -8.34 -0.16 5.17
C PRO A 78 -7.59 -0.17 3.84
N PHE A 79 -8.14 0.46 2.78
CA PHE A 79 -7.41 0.63 1.53
C PHE A 79 -6.08 1.40 1.73
N GLY A 80 -6.12 2.53 2.44
CA GLY A 80 -4.93 3.31 2.75
C GLY A 80 -3.92 2.57 3.63
N ILE A 81 -4.39 1.81 4.61
CA ILE A 81 -3.54 0.94 5.46
C ILE A 81 -2.83 -0.10 4.58
N GLY A 82 -3.58 -0.83 3.75
CA GLY A 82 -3.01 -1.84 2.86
C GLY A 82 -2.00 -1.27 1.87
N ALA A 83 -2.32 -0.12 1.26
CA ALA A 83 -1.41 0.59 0.36
C ALA A 83 -0.14 1.06 1.07
N GLY A 84 -0.25 1.57 2.31
CA GLY A 84 0.89 1.99 3.13
C GLY A 84 1.84 0.83 3.44
N LEU A 85 1.30 -0.34 3.81
CA LEU A 85 2.08 -1.54 4.07
C LEU A 85 2.81 -2.05 2.81
N VAL A 86 2.20 -1.94 1.64
CA VAL A 86 2.86 -2.28 0.35
C VAL A 86 3.99 -1.29 0.05
N VAL A 87 3.75 0.01 0.26
CA VAL A 87 4.74 1.07 0.00
C VAL A 87 5.94 0.99 0.95
N ASP A 88 5.73 0.62 2.21
CA ASP A 88 6.79 0.44 3.21
C ASP A 88 7.83 -0.60 2.77
N GLU A 89 7.38 -1.60 2.01
CA GLU A 89 8.21 -2.69 1.51
C GLU A 89 8.84 -2.42 0.14
N ILE A 90 8.59 -1.25 -0.50
CA ILE A 90 9.14 -0.91 -1.83
C ILE A 90 10.66 -0.99 -1.87
N GLY A 91 11.34 -0.62 -0.78
CA GLY A 91 12.81 -0.71 -0.67
C GLY A 91 13.32 -2.15 -0.73
N LEU A 92 12.54 -3.11 -0.24
CA LEU A 92 12.87 -4.54 -0.33
C LEU A 92 12.40 -5.14 -1.66
N LEU A 93 11.28 -4.69 -2.21
CA LEU A 93 10.81 -5.11 -3.54
C LEU A 93 11.77 -4.71 -4.67
N THR A 94 12.41 -3.54 -4.55
CA THR A 94 13.40 -3.04 -5.51
C THR A 94 14.83 -3.47 -5.17
N GLY A 95 15.04 -4.10 -4.01
CA GLY A 95 16.34 -4.57 -3.55
C GLY A 95 16.84 -5.77 -4.34
N ARG A 96 18.16 -5.88 -4.49
CA ARG A 96 18.85 -6.98 -5.20
C ARG A 96 18.58 -8.38 -4.63
N ASN A 97 18.15 -8.48 -3.37
CA ASN A 97 17.92 -9.74 -2.67
C ASN A 97 16.45 -9.91 -2.28
N ASN A 98 15.53 -9.53 -3.18
CA ASN A 98 14.11 -9.59 -2.93
C ASN A 98 13.58 -11.04 -3.05
N PRO A 99 12.98 -11.60 -1.98
CA PRO A 99 12.39 -12.94 -2.01
C PRO A 99 11.18 -13.09 -2.96
N TYR A 100 10.50 -12.00 -3.35
CA TYR A 100 9.27 -12.06 -4.14
C TYR A 100 9.50 -12.27 -5.65
N TRP A 101 10.61 -11.79 -6.22
CA TRP A 101 10.89 -11.98 -7.65
C TRP A 101 11.21 -13.43 -8.02
N GLY A 102 11.60 -14.27 -7.04
CA GLY A 102 11.87 -15.69 -7.27
C GLY A 102 10.64 -16.53 -7.60
N ALA A 103 9.44 -16.05 -7.26
CA ALA A 103 8.18 -16.74 -7.53
C ALA A 103 7.41 -16.05 -8.66
N GLU A 104 7.77 -16.34 -9.91
CA GLU A 104 7.22 -15.74 -11.13
C GLU A 104 5.67 -15.64 -11.14
N ARG A 105 4.99 -16.72 -10.74
CA ARG A 105 3.52 -16.75 -10.65
C ARG A 105 2.95 -15.72 -9.68
N PHE A 106 3.61 -15.53 -8.54
CA PHE A 106 3.15 -14.60 -7.51
C PHE A 106 3.28 -13.14 -7.99
N VAL A 107 4.38 -12.80 -8.66
CA VAL A 107 4.60 -11.49 -9.28
C VAL A 107 3.56 -11.20 -10.36
N ILE A 108 3.30 -12.15 -11.26
CA ILE A 108 2.32 -11.99 -12.34
C ILE A 108 0.92 -11.76 -11.75
N LEU A 109 0.52 -12.58 -10.77
CA LEU A 109 -0.79 -12.44 -10.13
C LEU A 109 -0.96 -11.11 -9.40
N SER A 110 0.08 -10.65 -8.70
CA SER A 110 0.03 -9.36 -7.98
C SER A 110 0.01 -8.16 -8.94
N CYS A 111 0.77 -8.20 -10.05
CA CYS A 111 0.68 -7.20 -11.11
C CYS A 111 -0.70 -7.18 -11.80
N LEU A 112 -1.28 -8.35 -12.08
CA LEU A 112 -2.61 -8.47 -12.67
C LEU A 112 -3.68 -7.94 -11.73
N ALA A 113 -3.60 -8.27 -10.43
CA ALA A 113 -4.50 -7.75 -9.41
C ALA A 113 -4.41 -6.22 -9.29
N ALA A 114 -3.19 -5.68 -9.27
CA ALA A 114 -2.96 -4.23 -9.22
C ALA A 114 -3.53 -3.51 -10.45
N THR A 115 -3.29 -4.07 -11.64
CA THR A 115 -3.75 -3.47 -12.90
C THR A 115 -5.27 -3.53 -13.03
N SER A 116 -5.89 -4.67 -12.69
CA SER A 116 -7.35 -4.83 -12.71
C SER A 116 -8.04 -3.92 -11.71
N ALA A 117 -7.50 -3.78 -10.49
CA ALA A 117 -8.00 -2.82 -9.50
C ALA A 117 -7.93 -1.37 -10.01
N ALA A 118 -6.81 -0.97 -10.62
CA ALA A 118 -6.67 0.37 -11.19
C ALA A 118 -7.66 0.62 -12.34
N ALA A 119 -7.85 -0.34 -13.24
CA ALA A 119 -8.82 -0.26 -14.32
C ALA A 119 -10.26 -0.13 -13.80
N ALA A 120 -10.61 -0.93 -12.78
CA ALA A 120 -11.93 -0.90 -12.19
C ALA A 120 -12.20 0.42 -11.43
N MET A 121 -11.20 1.01 -10.78
CA MET A 121 -11.30 2.36 -10.23
C MET A 121 -11.50 3.43 -11.32
N ALA A 122 -10.76 3.35 -12.42
CA ALA A 122 -10.90 4.28 -13.55
C ALA A 122 -12.31 4.18 -14.16
N ALA A 123 -12.82 2.97 -14.37
CA ALA A 123 -14.18 2.74 -14.86
C ALA A 123 -15.24 3.29 -13.89
N GLY A 124 -15.08 3.07 -12.59
CA GLY A 124 -15.97 3.64 -11.57
C GLY A 124 -15.95 5.17 -11.55
N PHE A 125 -14.78 5.79 -11.74
CA PHE A 125 -14.65 7.24 -11.84
C PHE A 125 -15.36 7.79 -13.08
N LEU A 126 -15.15 7.18 -14.25
CA LEU A 126 -15.80 7.55 -15.50
C LEU A 126 -17.32 7.42 -15.40
N ARG A 127 -17.83 6.28 -14.91
CA ARG A 127 -19.28 6.04 -14.75
C ARG A 127 -19.93 7.11 -13.88
N ARG A 128 -19.32 7.49 -12.75
CA ARG A 128 -19.85 8.55 -11.88
C ARG A 128 -19.84 9.92 -12.59
N GLY A 129 -18.77 10.24 -13.32
CA GLY A 129 -18.69 11.48 -14.09
C GLY A 129 -19.80 11.59 -15.14
N TRP A 130 -20.14 10.49 -15.81
CA TRP A 130 -21.23 10.44 -16.79
C TRP A 130 -22.60 10.70 -16.15
N HIS A 131 -22.91 10.08 -15.01
CA HIS A 131 -24.17 10.33 -14.31
C HIS A 131 -24.32 11.79 -13.87
N THR A 132 -23.26 12.39 -13.32
CA THR A 132 -23.28 13.81 -12.95
C THR A 132 -23.47 14.73 -14.16
N ALA A 133 -22.92 14.37 -15.33
CA ALA A 133 -23.11 15.14 -16.56
C ALA A 133 -24.53 15.01 -17.13
N SER A 134 -25.16 13.83 -17.04
CA SER A 134 -26.54 13.62 -17.49
C SER A 134 -27.59 14.31 -16.62
N ASP A 135 -27.29 14.55 -15.34
CA ASP A 135 -28.21 15.26 -14.43
C ASP A 135 -28.22 16.79 -14.66
N LEU A 136 -27.29 17.32 -15.47
CA LEU A 136 -27.13 18.75 -15.74
C LEU A 136 -27.71 19.19 -17.11
N VAL A 137 -28.24 18.26 -17.90
CA VAL A 137 -28.85 18.49 -19.23
C VAL A 137 -30.33 18.19 -19.17
#